data_AF-A0A7H8Q1L7-F1
#
_entry.id   AF-A0A7H8Q1L7-F1
#
_cell.length_a   1.000
_cell.length_b   1.000
_cell.length_c   1.000
_cell.angle_alpha   90.00
_cell.angle_beta   90.00
_cell.angle_gamma   90.00
#
_symmetry.space_group_name_H-M   'P 1'
#
loop_
_entity.id
_entity.type
_entity.pdbx_description
1 polymer ?
#
loop_
_entity_poly.entity_id
_entity_poly.type
_entity_poly.pdbx_seq_one_letter_code
_entity_poly.pdbx_strand_id
1 'polypeptide(L)'
;MNVSDEALHNGNTRLFNWLAYFGVVPFVIGIAMGLAGYSVFGVDGRLWFTAYSCVILSFLCGVWWGGALNRVDHVHRLPLMVLSNVIALVGWVALLLYQSPLALPVLAVAYLFVERAEARLKPNVSFLSGYFSTRSRVTYLVIACHLVMIAILWR
;
A
#
# COMPACT_ATOMS: atom_id res chain seq x y z
N MET A 1 29.97 -11.81 11.29
CA MET A 1 29.22 -10.69 10.67
C MET A 1 29.97 -9.43 11.04
N ASN A 2 30.39 -8.62 10.07
CA ASN A 2 31.34 -7.52 10.30
C ASN A 2 30.59 -6.26 10.75
N VAL A 3 31.20 -5.43 11.61
CA VAL A 3 30.59 -4.18 12.14
C VAL A 3 30.20 -3.20 11.03
N SER A 4 30.90 -3.22 9.90
CA SER A 4 30.57 -2.47 8.68
C SER A 4 29.26 -2.92 8.02
N ASP A 5 28.97 -4.22 8.05
CA ASP A 5 27.78 -4.81 7.42
C ASP A 5 26.52 -4.49 8.24
N GLU A 6 26.64 -4.47 9.58
CA GLU A 6 25.56 -4.05 10.48
C GLU A 6 25.23 -2.56 10.33
N ALA A 7 26.23 -1.69 10.22
CA ALA A 7 26.01 -0.25 10.06
C ALA A 7 25.32 0.08 8.72
N LEU A 8 25.73 -0.57 7.62
CA LEU A 8 25.08 -0.44 6.31
C LEU A 8 23.64 -0.97 6.33
N HIS A 9 23.40 -2.11 6.99
CA HIS A 9 22.05 -2.64 7.16
C HIS A 9 21.13 -1.66 7.89
N ASN A 10 21.61 -1.11 9.01
CA ASN A 10 20.86 -0.20 9.85
C ASN A 10 20.54 1.13 9.14
N GLY A 11 21.47 1.65 8.34
CA GLY A 11 21.25 2.84 7.51
C GLY A 11 20.14 2.63 6.46
N ASN A 12 20.18 1.50 5.76
CA ASN A 12 19.18 1.16 4.74
C ASN A 12 17.79 0.95 5.34
N THR A 13 17.69 0.30 6.51
CA THR A 13 16.42 0.11 7.22
C THR A 13 15.78 1.45 7.62
N ARG A 14 16.58 2.44 8.05
CA ARG A 14 16.06 3.78 8.38
C ARG A 14 15.51 4.49 7.16
N LEU A 15 16.22 4.46 6.04
CA LEU A 15 15.75 5.07 4.78
C LEU A 15 14.43 4.45 4.31
N PHE A 16 14.34 3.11 4.31
CA PHE A 16 13.10 2.43 3.94
C PHE A 16 11.92 2.81 4.83
N ASN A 17 12.16 2.96 6.14
CA ASN A 17 11.12 3.40 7.06
C ASN A 17 10.63 4.82 6.76
N TRP A 18 11.55 5.75 6.53
CA TRP A 18 11.21 7.13 6.16
C TRP A 18 10.39 7.19 4.87
N LEU A 19 10.83 6.48 3.83
CA LEU A 19 10.12 6.40 2.55
C LEU A 19 8.71 5.83 2.72
N ALA A 20 8.53 4.81 3.56
CA ALA A 20 7.22 4.24 3.84
C ALA A 20 6.27 5.27 4.50
N TYR A 21 6.77 6.07 5.45
CA TYR A 21 5.96 7.13 6.08
C TYR A 21 5.67 8.30 5.13
N PHE A 22 6.61 8.69 4.28
CA PHE A 22 6.37 9.70 3.25
C PHE A 22 5.30 9.27 2.24
N GLY A 23 5.14 7.96 2.04
CA GLY A 23 4.04 7.39 1.25
C GLY A 23 2.65 7.72 1.80
N VAL A 24 2.50 8.22 3.03
CA VAL A 24 1.20 8.63 3.58
C VAL A 24 0.83 10.06 3.18
N VAL A 25 1.80 10.90 2.83
CA VAL A 25 1.61 12.34 2.57
C VAL A 25 0.52 12.60 1.51
N PRO A 26 0.51 11.93 0.34
CA PRO A 26 -0.50 12.23 -0.67
C PRO A 26 -1.93 11.83 -0.28
N PHE A 27 -2.10 10.86 0.64
CA PHE A 27 -3.41 10.54 1.21
C PHE A 27 -3.94 11.69 2.08
N VAL A 28 -3.08 12.28 2.93
CA VAL A 28 -3.44 13.41 3.79
C VAL A 28 -3.81 14.63 2.94
N ILE A 29 -3.07 14.88 1.85
CA ILE A 29 -3.39 15.94 0.88
C ILE A 29 -4.76 15.69 0.25
N GLY A 30 -5.05 14.48 -0.20
CA GLY A 30 -6.36 14.12 -0.76
C GLY A 30 -7.52 14.34 0.21
N ILE A 31 -7.33 14.00 1.49
CA ILE A 31 -8.30 14.29 2.57
C ILE A 31 -8.51 15.80 2.74
N ALA A 32 -7.42 16.57 2.81
CA ALA A 32 -7.51 18.03 2.96
C ALA A 32 -8.24 18.68 1.77
N MET A 33 -7.97 18.23 0.55
CA MET A 33 -8.70 18.64 -0.66
C MET A 33 -10.19 18.30 -0.58
N GLY A 34 -10.54 17.08 -0.13
CA GLY A 34 -11.92 16.64 0.04
C GLY A 34 -12.69 17.43 1.11
N LEU A 35 -12.02 17.85 2.19
CA LEU A 35 -12.60 18.73 3.21
C LEU A 35 -12.81 20.16 2.70
N ALA A 36 -11.82 20.71 2.00
CA ALA A 36 -11.87 22.07 1.47
C ALA A 36 -12.75 22.22 0.22
N GLY A 37 -13.15 21.11 -0.41
CA GLY A 37 -13.82 21.12 -1.71
C GLY A 37 -12.92 21.67 -2.83
N TYR A 38 -11.61 21.59 -2.66
CA TYR A 38 -10.63 22.16 -3.59
C TYR A 38 -10.25 21.13 -4.67
N SER A 39 -10.13 21.59 -5.91
CA SER A 39 -9.62 20.79 -7.02
C SER A 39 -8.39 21.45 -7.62
N VAL A 40 -7.42 20.63 -8.03
CA VAL A 40 -6.16 21.06 -8.62
C VAL A 40 -6.14 20.59 -10.06
N PHE A 41 -6.09 21.50 -11.03
CA PHE A 41 -6.10 21.18 -12.47
C PHE A 41 -7.23 20.21 -12.90
N GLY A 42 -8.41 20.34 -12.28
CA GLY A 42 -9.56 19.46 -12.56
C GLY A 42 -9.52 18.10 -11.85
N VAL A 43 -8.49 17.84 -11.03
CA VAL A 43 -8.42 16.67 -10.15
C VAL A 43 -9.02 17.04 -8.79
N ASP A 44 -10.18 16.47 -8.48
CA ASP A 44 -10.78 16.58 -7.16
C ASP A 44 -10.05 15.70 -6.13
N GLY A 45 -10.28 15.97 -4.84
CA GLY A 45 -9.64 15.23 -3.75
C GLY A 45 -9.95 13.73 -3.76
N ARG A 46 -11.09 13.31 -4.32
CA ARG A 46 -11.48 11.91 -4.40
C ARG A 46 -10.70 11.17 -5.48
N LEU A 47 -10.59 11.74 -6.67
CA LEU A 47 -9.76 11.17 -7.73
C LEU A 47 -8.29 11.14 -7.30
N TRP A 48 -7.78 12.22 -6.70
CA TRP A 48 -6.43 12.27 -6.15
C TRP A 48 -6.16 11.12 -5.18
N PHE A 49 -7.03 10.96 -4.19
CA PHE A 49 -6.91 9.93 -3.16
C PHE A 49 -7.01 8.51 -3.77
N THR A 50 -8.00 8.27 -4.63
CA THR A 50 -8.26 6.96 -5.23
C THR A 50 -7.12 6.54 -6.16
N ALA A 51 -6.63 7.47 -6.99
CA ALA A 51 -5.53 7.21 -7.92
C ALA A 51 -4.25 6.86 -7.16
N TYR A 52 -3.89 7.66 -6.16
CA TYR A 52 -2.70 7.39 -5.35
C TYR A 52 -2.82 6.09 -4.55
N SER A 53 -4.01 5.81 -4.03
CA SER A 53 -4.33 4.53 -3.38
C SER A 53 -4.10 3.33 -4.31
N CYS A 54 -4.53 3.42 -5.57
CA CYS A 54 -4.29 2.39 -6.58
C CYS A 54 -2.78 2.24 -6.89
N VAL A 55 -2.03 3.33 -6.97
CA VAL A 55 -0.57 3.30 -7.22
C VAL A 55 0.17 2.54 -6.13
N ILE A 56 -0.10 2.87 -4.86
CA ILE A 56 0.55 2.21 -3.73
C ILE A 56 0.13 0.74 -3.64
N LEU A 57 -1.14 0.42 -3.89
CA LEU A 57 -1.60 -0.98 -3.90
C LEU A 57 -0.87 -1.79 -4.98
N SER A 58 -0.74 -1.24 -6.19
CA SER A 58 0.02 -1.87 -7.29
C SER A 58 1.50 -2.04 -6.96
N PHE A 59 2.10 -1.06 -6.27
CA PHE A 59 3.48 -1.19 -5.78
C PHE A 59 3.62 -2.37 -4.81
N LEU A 60 2.69 -2.55 -3.86
CA LEU A 60 2.69 -3.69 -2.93
C LEU A 60 2.56 -5.02 -3.67
N CYS A 61 1.71 -5.09 -4.70
CA CYS A 61 1.60 -6.24 -5.60
C CYS A 61 2.92 -6.53 -6.33
N GLY A 62 3.63 -5.49 -6.78
CA GLY A 62 4.96 -5.62 -7.37
C GLY A 62 5.98 -6.24 -6.41
N VAL A 63 5.93 -5.88 -5.13
CA VAL A 63 6.78 -6.50 -4.08
C VAL A 63 6.50 -7.99 -3.95
N TRP A 64 5.24 -8.41 -4.00
CA TRP A 64 4.88 -9.84 -3.96
C TRP A 64 5.36 -10.61 -5.18
N TRP A 65 5.19 -10.03 -6.37
CA TRP A 65 5.68 -10.63 -7.61
C TRP A 65 7.21 -10.77 -7.59
N GLY A 66 7.93 -9.72 -7.16
CA GLY A 66 9.38 -9.78 -6.96
C GLY A 66 9.82 -10.82 -5.92
N GLY A 67 9.07 -10.95 -4.82
CA GLY A 67 9.30 -12.00 -3.82
C GLY A 67 9.14 -13.41 -4.39
N ALA A 68 8.12 -13.62 -5.23
CA ALA A 68 7.88 -14.90 -5.91
C ALA A 68 8.94 -15.23 -6.97
N LEU A 69 9.51 -14.22 -7.65
CA LEU A 69 10.62 -14.41 -8.59
C LEU A 69 11.92 -14.77 -7.87
N ASN A 70 12.21 -14.11 -6.75
CA ASN A 70 13.45 -14.31 -6.00
C ASN A 70 13.45 -15.59 -5.13
N ARG A 71 12.30 -16.24 -4.94
CA ARG A 71 12.17 -17.48 -4.13
C ARG A 71 11.48 -18.60 -4.87
N VAL A 72 12.25 -19.22 -5.76
CA VAL A 72 11.78 -20.27 -6.67
C VAL A 72 11.21 -21.48 -5.91
N ASP A 73 11.77 -21.80 -4.74
CA ASP A 73 11.39 -22.97 -3.91
C ASP A 73 10.28 -22.69 -2.89
N HIS A 74 9.74 -21.47 -2.84
CA HIS A 74 8.71 -21.14 -1.85
C HIS A 74 7.37 -21.77 -2.20
N VAL A 75 6.79 -22.51 -1.25
CA VAL A 75 5.47 -23.19 -1.38
C VAL A 75 4.32 -22.26 -1.83
N HIS A 76 4.44 -20.95 -1.63
CA HIS A 76 3.41 -19.97 -1.97
C HIS A 76 3.75 -19.12 -3.21
N ARG A 77 4.76 -19.49 -3.98
CA ARG A 77 5.23 -18.73 -5.16
C ARG A 77 4.11 -18.44 -6.17
N LEU A 78 3.44 -19.49 -6.67
CA LEU A 78 2.36 -19.32 -7.66
C LEU A 78 1.16 -18.55 -7.09
N PRO A 79 0.65 -18.86 -5.88
CA PRO A 79 -0.38 -18.04 -5.25
C PRO A 79 -0.02 -16.56 -5.13
N LEU A 80 1.21 -16.22 -4.75
CA LEU A 80 1.68 -14.82 -4.65
C LEU A 80 1.60 -14.10 -6.00
N MET A 81 2.01 -14.75 -7.08
CA MET A 81 1.97 -14.19 -8.44
C MET A 81 0.53 -13.97 -8.93
N VAL A 82 -0.36 -14.93 -8.69
CA VAL A 82 -1.78 -14.81 -9.09
C VAL A 82 -2.45 -13.71 -8.26
N LEU A 83 -2.30 -13.73 -6.94
CA LEU A 83 -2.92 -12.76 -6.04
C LEU A 83 -2.43 -11.33 -6.33
N SER A 84 -1.14 -11.12 -6.62
CA SER A 84 -0.63 -9.78 -6.94
C SER A 84 -1.33 -9.17 -8.16
N ASN A 85 -1.61 -9.98 -9.19
CA ASN A 85 -2.32 -9.50 -10.39
C ASN A 85 -3.80 -9.27 -10.11
N VAL A 86 -4.46 -10.19 -9.40
CA VAL A 86 -5.88 -10.03 -9.04
C VAL A 86 -6.08 -8.75 -8.23
N ILE A 87 -5.24 -8.48 -7.24
CA ILE A 87 -5.35 -7.29 -6.39
C ILE A 87 -5.05 -6.01 -7.18
N ALA A 88 -4.04 -6.03 -8.07
CA ALA A 88 -3.74 -4.88 -8.93
C ALA A 88 -4.92 -4.55 -9.86
N LEU A 89 -5.57 -5.56 -10.44
CA LEU A 89 -6.77 -5.39 -11.25
C LEU A 89 -7.95 -4.87 -10.44
N VAL A 90 -8.14 -5.34 -9.21
CA VAL A 90 -9.16 -4.80 -8.29
C VAL A 90 -8.90 -3.31 -8.01
N GLY A 91 -7.65 -2.92 -7.75
CA GLY A 91 -7.27 -1.52 -7.56
C GLY A 91 -7.55 -0.67 -8.79
N TRP A 92 -7.22 -1.18 -9.97
CA TRP A 92 -7.47 -0.50 -11.24
C TRP A 92 -8.98 -0.31 -11.50
N VAL A 93 -9.79 -1.36 -11.30
CA VAL A 93 -11.26 -1.26 -11.44
C VAL A 93 -11.84 -0.26 -10.43
N ALA A 94 -11.36 -0.25 -9.19
CA ALA A 94 -11.79 0.73 -8.20
C ALA A 94 -11.44 2.17 -8.62
N LEU A 95 -10.30 2.39 -9.28
CA LEU A 95 -9.94 3.69 -9.86
C LEU A 95 -10.84 4.08 -11.03
N LEU A 96 -11.18 3.17 -11.95
CA LEU A 96 -12.13 3.47 -13.03
C LEU A 96 -13.50 3.87 -12.48
N LEU A 97 -13.89 3.23 -11.37
CA LEU A 97 -15.13 3.49 -10.66
C LEU A 97 -14.94 4.49 -9.52
N TYR A 98 -13.96 5.40 -9.58
CA TYR A 98 -13.65 6.30 -8.47
C TYR A 98 -14.84 7.17 -8.03
N GLN A 99 -15.86 7.37 -8.87
CA GLN A 99 -17.10 8.07 -8.53
C GLN A 99 -18.13 7.18 -7.80
N SER A 100 -18.00 5.86 -7.85
CA SER A 100 -18.87 4.93 -7.11
C SER A 100 -18.53 4.92 -5.62
N PRO A 101 -19.50 5.00 -4.68
CA PRO A 101 -19.22 4.97 -3.24
C PRO A 101 -18.48 3.71 -2.78
N LEU A 102 -18.50 2.64 -3.60
CA LEU A 102 -17.83 1.37 -3.32
C LEU A 102 -16.32 1.39 -3.59
N ALA A 103 -15.79 2.35 -4.36
CA ALA A 103 -14.37 2.36 -4.76
C ALA A 103 -13.41 2.40 -3.56
N LEU A 104 -13.66 3.31 -2.61
CA LEU A 104 -12.79 3.45 -1.43
C LEU A 104 -12.91 2.28 -0.44
N PRO A 105 -14.11 1.76 -0.11
CA PRO A 105 -14.25 0.53 0.66
C PRO A 105 -13.52 -0.67 0.03
N VAL A 106 -13.63 -0.86 -1.29
CA VAL A 106 -12.95 -1.95 -2.00
C VAL A 106 -11.43 -1.82 -1.88
N LEU A 107 -10.88 -0.62 -2.07
CA LEU A 107 -9.45 -0.37 -1.88
C LEU A 107 -9.01 -0.62 -0.43
N ALA A 108 -9.77 -0.15 0.56
CA ALA A 108 -9.46 -0.38 1.98
C ALA A 108 -9.43 -1.87 2.34
N VAL A 109 -10.40 -2.65 1.83
CA VAL A 109 -10.43 -4.11 1.99
C VAL A 109 -9.24 -4.76 1.29
N ALA A 110 -8.86 -4.29 0.09
CA ALA A 110 -7.69 -4.80 -0.61
C ALA A 110 -6.38 -4.59 0.18
N TYR A 111 -6.19 -3.41 0.79
CA TYR A 111 -5.04 -3.16 1.69
C TYR A 111 -5.02 -4.11 2.89
N LEU A 112 -6.18 -4.31 3.50
CA LEU A 112 -6.32 -5.20 4.65
C LEU A 112 -6.05 -6.66 4.26
N PHE A 113 -6.49 -7.07 3.07
CA PHE A 113 -6.20 -8.38 2.50
C PHE A 113 -4.70 -8.56 2.25
N VAL A 114 -4.05 -7.58 1.64
CA VAL A 114 -2.59 -7.59 1.39
C VAL A 114 -1.83 -7.73 2.71
N GLU A 115 -2.17 -6.95 3.74
CA GLU A 115 -1.50 -7.05 5.05
C GLU A 115 -1.62 -8.44 5.67
N ARG A 116 -2.83 -9.00 5.70
CA ARG A 116 -3.07 -10.34 6.26
C ARG A 116 -2.42 -11.45 5.44
N ALA A 117 -2.50 -11.37 4.12
CA ALA A 117 -1.89 -12.34 3.23
C ALA A 117 -0.36 -12.29 3.36
N GLU A 118 0.24 -11.12 3.51
CA GLU A 118 1.67 -10.99 3.75
C GLU A 118 2.09 -11.62 5.09
N ALA A 119 1.32 -11.42 6.16
CA ALA A 119 1.57 -12.07 7.45
C ALA A 119 1.47 -13.60 7.40
N ARG A 120 0.60 -14.14 6.55
CA ARG A 120 0.35 -15.59 6.39
C ARG A 120 1.34 -16.26 5.44
N LEU A 121 1.53 -15.68 4.26
CA LEU A 121 2.35 -16.25 3.19
C LEU A 121 3.84 -16.10 3.47
N LYS A 122 4.22 -15.21 4.40
CA LYS A 122 5.60 -14.90 4.80
C LYS A 122 6.55 -14.85 3.60
N PRO A 123 6.28 -14.02 2.57
CA PRO A 123 7.13 -13.92 1.39
C PRO A 123 8.55 -13.38 1.69
N ASN A 124 8.93 -13.20 2.96
CA ASN A 124 9.96 -12.29 3.45
C ASN A 124 11.15 -13.02 4.06
N VAL A 125 12.35 -12.46 3.89
CA VAL A 125 13.59 -13.00 4.45
C VAL A 125 13.70 -12.45 5.86
N SER A 126 14.21 -13.26 6.79
CA SER A 126 14.25 -12.93 8.23
C SER A 126 14.93 -11.58 8.54
N PHE A 127 15.94 -11.20 7.75
CA PHE A 127 16.65 -9.92 7.90
C PHE A 127 15.75 -8.69 7.63
N LEU A 128 14.72 -8.77 6.76
CA LEU A 128 13.84 -7.63 6.44
C LEU A 128 12.67 -7.43 7.43
N SER A 129 12.64 -8.16 8.55
CA SER A 129 11.55 -8.11 9.54
C SER A 129 11.21 -6.69 10.02
N GLY A 130 12.21 -5.83 10.23
CA GLY A 130 12.02 -4.44 10.62
C GLY A 130 11.26 -3.60 9.58
N TYR A 131 11.55 -3.78 8.29
CA TYR A 131 10.85 -3.12 7.19
C TYR A 131 9.38 -3.53 7.14
N PHE A 132 9.08 -4.82 7.31
CA PHE A 132 7.70 -5.31 7.29
C PHE A 132 6.87 -4.87 8.50
N SER A 133 7.50 -4.69 9.67
CA SER A 133 6.84 -4.08 10.83
C SER A 133 6.41 -2.64 10.54
N THR A 134 7.29 -1.83 9.94
CA THR A 134 6.96 -0.47 9.52
C THR A 134 5.85 -0.46 8.48
N ARG A 135 5.91 -1.36 7.49
CA ARG A 135 4.89 -1.49 6.45
C ARG A 135 3.50 -1.81 7.03
N SER A 136 3.39 -2.74 7.99
CA SER A 136 2.10 -3.03 8.64
C SER A 136 1.53 -1.77 9.33
N ARG A 137 2.35 -1.00 10.06
CA ARG A 137 1.93 0.28 10.68
C ARG A 137 1.44 1.29 9.64
N VAL A 138 2.17 1.45 8.54
CA VAL A 138 1.79 2.35 7.44
C VAL A 138 0.49 1.90 6.78
N THR A 139 0.28 0.60 6.57
CA THR A 139 -0.99 0.09 6.03
C THR A 139 -2.18 0.42 6.92
N TYR A 140 -2.06 0.27 8.25
CA TYR A 140 -3.12 0.69 9.17
C TYR A 140 -3.39 2.19 9.10
N LEU A 141 -2.36 3.02 8.96
CA LEU A 141 -2.50 4.46 8.78
C LEU A 141 -3.22 4.79 7.45
N VAL A 142 -2.88 4.11 6.36
CA VAL A 142 -3.57 4.25 5.07
C VAL A 142 -5.04 3.81 5.15
N ILE A 143 -5.34 2.72 5.87
CA ILE A 143 -6.72 2.28 6.11
C ILE A 143 -7.48 3.33 6.92
N ALA A 144 -6.86 3.91 7.96
CA ALA A 144 -7.46 5.02 8.71
C ALA A 144 -7.76 6.23 7.79
N CYS A 145 -6.84 6.58 6.90
CA CYS A 145 -7.08 7.60 5.87
C CYS A 145 -8.27 7.27 4.97
N HIS A 146 -8.44 6.00 4.56
CA HIS A 146 -9.60 5.59 3.76
C HIS A 146 -10.91 5.79 4.53
N LEU A 147 -10.94 5.40 5.81
CA LEU A 147 -12.14 5.58 6.66
C LEU A 147 -12.50 7.07 6.81
N VAL A 148 -11.50 7.93 7.02
CA VAL A 148 -11.71 9.39 7.08
C VAL A 148 -12.26 9.92 5.76
N MET A 149 -11.67 9.55 4.63
CA MET A 149 -12.13 9.99 3.31
C MET A 149 -13.55 9.52 3.01
N ILE A 150 -13.87 8.27 3.36
CA ILE A 150 -15.22 7.69 3.25
C ILE A 150 -16.22 8.50 4.08
N ALA A 151 -15.89 8.82 5.34
CA ALA A 151 -16.75 9.62 6.21
C ALA A 151 -16.99 11.03 5.67
N ILE A 152 -15.97 11.66 5.05
CA ILE A 152 -16.08 12.98 4.42
C ILE A 152 -17.00 12.96 3.20
N LEU A 153 -17.01 11.87 2.43
CA LEU A 153 -17.83 11.74 1.22
C LEU A 153 -19.27 11.33 1.51
N TRP A 154 -19.55 10.77 2.68
CA TRP A 154 -20.88 10.34 3.11
C TRP A 154 -21.67 11.42 3.87
N ARG A 155 -21.07 12.60 4.07
CA ARG A 155 -21.75 13.79 4.62
C ARG A 155 -22.62 14.47 3.57
#